data_AF-A0A652Z0S4-F1
#
_entry.id   AF-A0A652Z0S4-F1
#
_cell.length_a   1.000
_cell.length_b   1.000
_cell.length_c   1.000
_cell.angle_alpha   90.00
_cell.angle_beta   90.00
_cell.angle_gamma   90.00
#
_symmetry.space_group_name_H-M   'P 1'
#
loop_
_entity.id
_entity.type
_entity.pdbx_description
1 polymer ?
#
loop_
_entity_poly.entity_id
_entity_poly.type
_entity_poly.pdbx_seq_one_letter_code
_entity_poly.pdbx_strand_id
1 'polypeptide(L)'
;MGEIQVFQTPLFSKIKKKLKKNQIKDLDNAVREIIKNPELGEQKKGDLADVWVYKFRMVDRENLLAYQWDEKTRTLIALGVHENFYRDIKKYKNF
;
A
#
# COMPACT_ATOMS: atom_id res chain seq x y z
N MET A 1 5.20 11.08 -21.13
CA MET A 1 4.67 10.56 -19.85
C MET A 1 5.76 10.71 -18.82
N GLY A 2 5.49 11.46 -17.74
CA GLY A 2 6.47 11.66 -16.67
C GLY A 2 6.69 10.37 -15.88
N GLU A 3 7.85 10.25 -15.25
CA GLU A 3 8.15 9.15 -14.34
C GLU A 3 7.24 9.24 -13.10
N ILE A 4 6.56 8.14 -12.76
CA ILE A 4 5.73 8.07 -11.55
C ILE A 4 6.63 8.02 -10.32
N GLN A 5 6.43 8.97 -9.40
CA GLN A 5 7.19 9.03 -8.15
C GLN A 5 6.51 8.21 -7.06
N VAL A 6 7.29 7.40 -6.34
CA VAL A 6 6.79 6.57 -5.25
C VAL A 6 7.31 7.09 -3.92
N PHE A 7 6.37 7.47 -3.05
CA PHE A 7 6.62 7.89 -1.68
C PHE A 7 6.17 6.81 -0.69
N GLN A 8 6.75 6.81 0.50
CA GLN A 8 6.38 5.88 1.57
C GLN A 8 6.25 6.62 2.90
N THR A 9 5.21 6.30 3.66
CA THR A 9 5.03 6.86 4.99
C THR A 9 5.97 6.21 6.01
N PRO A 10 6.18 6.83 7.19
CA PRO A 10 6.92 6.20 8.29
C PRO A 10 6.28 4.88 8.77
N LEU A 11 4.94 4.79 8.71
CA LEU A 11 4.18 3.61 9.07
C LEU A 11 4.53 2.43 8.15
N PHE A 12 4.41 2.63 6.84
CA PHE A 12 4.82 1.65 5.83
C PHE A 12 6.29 1.27 5.98
N SER A 13 7.17 2.26 6.17
CA SER A 13 8.62 2.05 6.30
C SER A 13 8.97 1.15 7.49
N LYS A 14 8.27 1.28 8.62
CA LYS A 14 8.49 0.43 9.81
C LYS A 14 8.14 -1.04 9.55
N ILE A 15 7.12 -1.30 8.73
CA ILE A 15 6.70 -2.67 8.37
C ILE A 15 7.65 -3.25 7.33
N LYS A 16 7.98 -2.48 6.28
CA LYS A 16 8.93 -2.89 5.23
C LYS A 16 10.26 -3.37 5.80
N LYS A 17 10.79 -2.68 6.82
CA LYS A 17 12.05 -3.05 7.51
C LYS A 17 12.03 -4.43 8.16
N LYS A 18 10.84 -4.98 8.46
CA LYS A 18 10.67 -6.31 9.09
C LYS A 18 10.48 -7.43 8.07
N LEU A 19 10.36 -7.11 6.78
CA LEU A 19 10.12 -8.09 5.74
C LEU A 19 11.41 -8.84 5.39
N LYS A 20 11.27 -10.13 5.13
CA LYS A 20 12.33 -10.96 4.57
C LYS A 20 12.49 -10.69 3.07
N LYS A 21 13.62 -11.09 2.49
CA LYS A 21 13.95 -10.84 1.07
C LYS A 21 12.89 -11.33 0.09
N ASN A 22 12.30 -12.50 0.32
CA ASN A 22 11.21 -13.03 -0.50
C ASN A 22 9.94 -12.15 -0.42
N GLN A 23 9.57 -11.72 0.78
CA GLN A 23 8.44 -10.82 1.00
C GLN A 23 8.66 -9.44 0.35
N ILE A 24 9.90 -8.93 0.39
CA ILE A 24 10.26 -7.67 -0.30
C ILE A 24 10.07 -7.82 -1.81
N LYS A 25 10.49 -8.96 -2.40
CA LYS A 25 10.30 -9.21 -3.83
C LYS A 25 8.81 -9.19 -4.23
N ASP A 26 7.95 -9.84 -3.44
CA ASP A 26 6.51 -9.84 -3.69
C ASP A 26 5.91 -8.43 -3.52
N LEU A 27 6.36 -7.68 -2.51
CA LEU A 27 5.96 -6.29 -2.31
C LEU A 27 6.38 -5.40 -3.48
N ASP A 28 7.61 -5.53 -3.97
CA ASP A 28 8.09 -4.73 -5.11
C ASP A 28 7.30 -5.02 -6.39
N ASN A 29 6.86 -6.28 -6.58
CA ASN A 29 5.97 -6.63 -7.68
C ASN A 29 4.61 -5.95 -7.54
N ALA A 30 3.99 -6.01 -6.36
CA ALA A 30 2.73 -5.33 -6.10
C ALA A 30 2.83 -3.81 -6.29
N VAL A 31 3.95 -3.19 -5.88
CA VAL A 31 4.20 -1.76 -6.11
C VAL A 31 4.31 -1.45 -7.61
N ARG A 32 4.98 -2.28 -8.40
CA ARG A 32 5.04 -2.12 -9.86
C ARG A 32 3.67 -2.25 -10.53
N GLU A 33 2.80 -3.10 -10.02
CA GLU A 33 1.44 -3.25 -10.53
C GLU A 33 0.62 -1.98 -10.31
N ILE A 34 0.64 -1.39 -9.10
CA ILE A 34 -0.10 -0.14 -8.82
C ILE A 34 0.53 1.11 -9.45
N ILE A 35 1.81 1.07 -9.81
CA ILE A 35 2.42 2.11 -10.65
C ILE A 35 1.78 2.09 -12.05
N LYS A 36 1.68 0.89 -12.65
CA LYS A 36 1.13 0.69 -14.00
C LYS A 36 -0.37 0.95 -14.05
N ASN A 37 -1.11 0.43 -13.07
CA ASN A 37 -2.54 0.60 -12.95
C ASN A 37 -2.90 0.88 -11.48
N PRO A 38 -3.02 2.16 -11.08
CA PRO A 38 -3.38 2.51 -9.71
C PRO A 38 -4.82 2.15 -9.35
N GLU A 39 -5.67 1.79 -10.30
CA GLU A 39 -7.06 1.40 -10.05
C GLU A 39 -7.20 -0.10 -9.77
N LEU A 40 -6.10 -0.86 -9.70
CA LEU A 40 -6.11 -2.27 -9.29
C LEU A 40 -6.56 -2.47 -7.83
N GLY A 41 -6.45 -1.43 -6.99
CA GLY A 41 -6.99 -1.44 -5.65
C GLY A 41 -8.48 -1.13 -5.60
N GLU A 42 -9.08 -1.36 -4.45
CA GLU A 42 -10.44 -0.90 -4.16
C GLU A 42 -10.36 0.45 -3.45
N GLN A 43 -10.92 1.50 -4.06
CA GLN A 43 -11.08 2.81 -3.41
C GLN A 43 -11.99 2.67 -2.19
N LYS A 44 -11.55 3.21 -1.04
CA LYS A 44 -12.38 3.25 0.16
C LYS A 44 -13.40 4.39 0.09
N LYS A 45 -14.36 4.40 1.01
CA LYS A 45 -15.44 5.37 1.05
C LYS A 45 -15.39 6.17 2.35
N GLY A 46 -16.12 7.28 2.38
CA GLY A 46 -16.21 8.16 3.54
C GLY A 46 -14.86 8.80 3.87
N ASP A 47 -14.50 8.75 5.14
CA ASP A 47 -13.26 9.26 5.72
C ASP A 47 -11.94 8.79 5.07
N LEU A 48 -11.99 7.70 4.32
CA LEU A 48 -10.87 7.10 3.62
C LEU A 48 -11.01 7.20 2.09
N ALA A 49 -11.83 8.10 1.56
CA ALA A 49 -12.13 8.18 0.13
C ALA A 49 -10.91 8.40 -0.78
N ASP A 50 -9.82 8.95 -0.24
CA ASP A 50 -8.54 9.14 -0.92
C ASP A 50 -7.62 7.91 -0.84
N VAL A 51 -7.98 6.89 -0.06
CA VAL A 51 -7.18 5.68 0.14
C VAL A 51 -7.71 4.53 -0.72
N TRP A 52 -6.78 3.90 -1.44
CA TRP A 52 -6.98 2.69 -2.21
C TRP A 52 -6.33 1.51 -1.51
N VAL A 53 -6.93 0.33 -1.63
CA VAL A 53 -6.42 -0.90 -1.02
C VAL A 53 -6.25 -1.98 -2.07
N TYR A 54 -5.00 -2.35 -2.34
CA TYR A 54 -4.67 -3.44 -3.24
C TYR A 54 -4.43 -4.73 -2.46
N LYS A 55 -5.17 -5.79 -2.81
CA LYS A 55 -5.01 -7.15 -2.28
C LYS A 55 -4.04 -7.92 -3.17
N PHE A 56 -2.99 -8.47 -2.58
CA PHE A 56 -2.01 -9.28 -3.31
C PHE A 56 -1.47 -10.41 -2.44
N ARG A 57 -0.93 -11.44 -3.08
CA ARG A 57 -0.29 -12.55 -2.37
C ARG A 57 1.17 -12.21 -2.08
N MET A 58 1.56 -12.36 -0.82
CA MET A 58 2.96 -12.28 -0.39
C MET A 58 3.32 -13.61 0.24
N VAL A 59 4.22 -14.35 -0.41
CA VAL A 59 4.53 -15.74 -0.08
C VAL A 59 3.23 -16.57 -0.12
N ASP A 60 2.74 -17.03 1.02
CA ASP A 60 1.56 -17.91 1.11
C ASP A 60 0.36 -17.26 1.80
N ARG A 61 0.35 -15.91 1.90
CA ARG A 61 -0.74 -15.18 2.57
C ARG A 61 -1.19 -13.98 1.76
N GLU A 62 -2.50 -13.73 1.79
CA GLU A 62 -3.07 -12.48 1.28
C GLU A 62 -2.64 -11.31 2.16
N ASN A 63 -2.14 -10.25 1.53
CA ASN A 63 -1.75 -9.01 2.16
C ASN A 63 -2.45 -7.84 1.47
N LEU A 64 -2.64 -6.78 2.24
CA LEU A 64 -3.25 -5.52 1.82
C LEU A 64 -2.19 -4.44 1.76
N LEU A 65 -2.15 -3.70 0.66
CA LEU A 65 -1.36 -2.49 0.49
C LEU A 65 -2.30 -1.28 0.42
N ALA A 66 -2.21 -0.38 1.39
CA ALA A 66 -2.90 0.90 1.36
C ALA A 66 -2.03 1.92 0.63
N TYR A 67 -2.62 2.66 -0.30
CA TYR A 67 -1.94 3.73 -1.01
C TYR A 67 -2.89 4.85 -1.41
N GLN A 68 -2.33 6.03 -1.62
CA GLN A 68 -2.94 7.13 -2.34
C GLN A 68 -2.26 7.25 -3.70
N TRP A 69 -2.95 7.83 -4.68
CA TRP A 69 -2.37 8.11 -5.97
C TRP A 69 -2.97 9.36 -6.62
N ASP A 70 -2.15 10.02 -7.44
CA ASP A 70 -2.56 11.05 -8.40
C ASP A 70 -1.86 10.78 -9.75
N GLU A 71 -1.98 11.67 -10.72
CA GLU A 71 -1.39 11.48 -12.06
C GLU A 71 0.13 11.22 -12.06
N LYS A 72 0.85 11.69 -11.03
CA LYS A 72 2.32 11.67 -10.96
C LYS A 72 2.85 10.89 -9.76
N THR A 73 2.06 10.69 -8.70
CA THR A 73 2.57 10.11 -7.46
C THR A 73 1.82 8.86 -7.01
N ARG A 74 2.54 7.99 -6.29
CA ARG A 74 2.00 6.87 -5.51
C ARG A 74 2.54 7.00 -4.10
N THR A 75 1.66 7.13 -3.11
CA THR A 75 2.07 7.21 -1.70
C THR A 75 1.68 5.94 -0.97
N LEU A 76 2.67 5.16 -0.53
CA LEU A 76 2.48 3.90 0.18
C LEU A 76 2.24 4.16 1.68
N ILE A 77 1.08 3.76 2.19
CA ILE A 77 0.59 4.14 3.51
C ILE A 77 0.78 3.01 4.53
N ALA A 78 0.28 1.81 4.24
CA ALA A 78 0.27 0.68 5.18
C ALA A 78 0.33 -0.67 4.44
N LEU A 79 0.83 -1.71 5.12
CA LEU A 79 0.95 -3.08 4.58
C LEU A 79 0.60 -4.11 5.66
N GLY A 80 -0.30 -5.07 5.39
CA GLY A 80 -0.55 -6.17 6.33
C GLY A 80 -1.73 -7.10 5.99
N VAL A 81 -1.95 -8.11 6.82
CA VAL A 81 -2.89 -9.24 6.63
C VAL A 81 -4.30 -9.01 7.21
N HIS A 82 -4.90 -7.82 7.05
CA HIS A 82 -6.22 -7.38 7.57
C HIS A 82 -6.27 -6.77 9.00
N GLU A 83 -6.14 -7.53 10.10
CA GLU A 83 -6.41 -6.98 11.45
C GLU A 83 -5.49 -5.81 11.85
N ASN A 84 -4.19 -5.96 11.61
CA ASN A 84 -3.22 -4.90 11.87
C ASN A 84 -3.34 -3.74 10.88
N PHE A 85 -3.84 -4.01 9.68
CA PHE A 85 -3.96 -3.04 8.60
C PHE A 85 -4.97 -1.93 8.93
N TYR A 86 -6.14 -2.27 9.44
CA TYR A 86 -7.15 -1.26 9.82
C TYR A 86 -6.71 -0.43 11.03
N ARG A 87 -5.98 -1.02 11.99
CA ARG A 87 -5.39 -0.29 13.11
C ARG A 87 -4.39 0.76 12.63
N ASP A 88 -3.58 0.39 11.65
CA ASP A 88 -2.55 1.23 11.08
C ASP A 88 -3.14 2.33 10.19
N ILE A 89 -4.19 2.04 9.42
CA ILE A 89 -4.95 3.07 8.68
C ILE A 89 -5.61 4.09 9.62
N LYS A 90 -6.23 3.65 10.72
CA LYS A 90 -6.83 4.58 11.70
C LYS A 90 -5.80 5.56 12.26
N LYS A 91 -4.61 5.07 12.61
CA LYS A 91 -3.48 5.92 13.09
C LYS A 91 -3.01 6.92 12.04
N TYR A 92 -3.01 6.56 10.77
CA TYR A 92 -2.59 7.45 9.69
C TYR A 92 -3.54 8.65 9.53
N LYS A 93 -4.85 8.45 9.72
CA LYS A 93 -5.86 9.50 9.57
C LYS A 93 -6.25 10.20 10.87
N ASN A 94 -5.67 9.79 12.00
CA ASN A 94 -5.94 10.36 13.32
C ASN A 94 -7.45 10.32 13.70
N PHE A 95 -8.11 9.19 13.37
CA PHE A 95 -9.45 8.85 13.87
C PHE A 95 -9.42 8.34 15.31
#